data_AF-A0A645GY51-F1
#
_entry.id   AF-A0A645GY51-F1
#
_cell.length_a   1.000
_cell.length_b   1.000
_cell.length_c   1.000
_cell.angle_alpha   90.00
_cell.angle_beta   90.00
_cell.angle_gamma   90.00
#
_symmetry.space_group_name_H-M   'P 1'
#
loop_
_entity.id
_entity.type
_entity.pdbx_description
1 polymer ?
#
loop_
_entity_poly.entity_id
_entity_poly.type
_entity_poly.pdbx_seq_one_letter_code
_entity_poly.pdbx_strand_id
1 'polypeptide(L)' 'MAEQVKAGKIAVAHNMNDNAETVLMNLFRGSGIEGLKGIEAFRGEIIRPLINVSRD' A
#
# COMPACT_ATOMS: atom_id res chain seq x y z
N MET A 1 -12.48 -14.67 -2.60
CA MET A 1 -11.15 -15.30 -2.84
C MET A 1 -10.49 -15.75 -1.54
N ALA A 2 -10.14 -14.86 -0.59
CA ALA A 2 -9.50 -15.26 0.68
C ALA A 2 -10.37 -16.23 1.52
N GLU A 3 -11.68 -15.96 1.63
CA GLU A 3 -12.64 -16.83 2.33
C GLU A 3 -12.79 -18.22 1.68
N GLN A 4 -12.61 -18.31 0.36
CA GLN A 4 -12.72 -19.58 -0.38
C GLN A 4 -11.56 -20.53 -0.08
N VAL A 5 -10.42 -19.99 0.36
CA VAL A 5 -9.21 -20.77 0.69
C VAL A 5 -8.87 -20.76 2.18
N LYS A 6 -9.75 -20.21 3.04
CA LYS A 6 -9.51 -20.02 4.48
C LYS A 6 -8.19 -19.30 4.80
N ALA A 7 -7.80 -18.34 3.96
CA ALA A 7 -6.60 -17.53 4.20
C ALA A 7 -6.93 -16.36 5.13
N GLY A 8 -6.08 -16.11 6.14
CA GLY A 8 -6.26 -15.02 7.11
C GLY A 8 -5.64 -13.68 6.72
N LYS A 9 -4.87 -13.62 5.62
CA LYS A 9 -4.24 -12.40 5.09
C LYS A 9 -4.14 -12.46 3.57
N ILE A 10 -4.15 -11.29 2.93
CA ILE A 10 -3.98 -11.10 1.49
C ILE A 10 -2.69 -10.32 1.26
N ALA A 11 -1.68 -10.97 0.68
CA ALA A 11 -0.44 -10.31 0.30
C ALA A 11 -0.58 -9.70 -1.10
N VAL A 12 -0.21 -8.43 -1.24
CA VAL A 12 -0.20 -7.71 -2.52
C VAL A 12 1.18 -7.12 -2.79
N ALA A 13 1.54 -6.99 -4.07
CA ALA A 13 2.89 -6.67 -4.52
C ALA A 13 3.16 -5.16 -4.72
N HIS A 14 2.63 -4.31 -3.84
CA HIS A 14 3.00 -2.90 -3.85
C HIS A 14 4.43 -2.71 -3.35
N ASN A 15 5.19 -1.89 -4.06
CA ASN A 15 6.58 -1.56 -3.77
C ASN A 15 6.75 -0.06 -3.44
N MET A 16 7.99 0.37 -3.22
CA MET A 16 8.31 1.74 -2.85
C MET A 16 7.88 2.77 -3.91
N ASN A 17 7.89 2.41 -5.20
CA ASN A 17 7.47 3.30 -6.28
C ASN A 17 5.96 3.53 -6.27
N ASP A 18 5.16 2.48 -6.00
CA ASP A 18 3.69 2.62 -5.84
C ASP A 18 3.34 3.55 -4.67
N ASN A 19 4.13 3.47 -3.58
CA ASN A 19 3.97 4.35 -2.44
C ASN A 19 4.26 5.81 -2.80
N ALA A 20 5.37 6.08 -3.50
CA ALA A 20 5.74 7.40 -3.95
C ALA A 20 4.68 8.00 -4.91
N GLU A 21 4.18 7.21 -5.86
CA GLU A 21 3.09 7.62 -6.75
C GLU A 21 1.84 8.03 -5.96
N THR A 22 1.46 7.24 -4.96
CA THR A 22 0.30 7.53 -4.10
C THR A 22 0.48 8.83 -3.32
N VAL A 23 1.66 9.08 -2.75
CA VAL A 23 1.97 10.32 -2.04
C VAL A 23 1.87 11.53 -2.96
N LEU A 24 2.46 11.46 -4.16
CA LEU A 24 2.40 12.53 -5.16
C LEU A 24 0.96 12.80 -5.61
N MET A 25 0.19 11.74 -5.89
CA MET A 25 -1.21 11.87 -6.26
C MET A 25 -2.03 12.56 -5.17
N ASN A 26 -1.83 12.18 -3.90
CA ASN A 26 -2.52 12.79 -2.77
C ASN A 26 -2.11 14.25 -2.57
N LEU A 27 -0.83 14.57 -2.77
CA LEU A 27 -0.32 15.95 -2.73
C LEU A 27 -1.02 16.82 -3.79
N PHE A 28 -1.09 16.37 -5.04
CA PHE A 28 -1.74 17.12 -6.12
C PHE A 28 -3.26 17.27 -5.94
N ARG A 29 -3.91 16.35 -5.23
CA ARG A 29 -5.33 16.45 -4.86
C ARG A 29 -5.60 17.38 -3.69
N GLY A 30 -4.57 17.98 -3.09
CA GLY A 30 -4.70 18.86 -1.91
C GLY A 30 -4.98 18.09 -0.62
N SER A 31 -4.54 16.83 -0.52
CA SER A 31 -4.70 16.05 0.69
C SER A 31 -3.82 16.60 1.82
N GLY A 32 -4.35 16.61 3.04
CA GLY A 32 -3.57 16.98 4.24
C GLY A 32 -2.50 15.96 4.59
N ILE A 33 -1.89 16.12 5.78
CA ILE A 33 -0.80 15.27 6.30
C ILE A 33 -1.15 13.77 6.25
N GLU A 34 -2.42 13.42 6.47
CA GLU A 34 -2.89 12.04 6.38
C GLU A 34 -2.70 11.41 4.99
N GLY A 35 -2.83 12.21 3.91
CA GLY A 35 -2.62 11.74 2.54
C GLY A 35 -1.13 11.56 2.18
N LEU A 36 -0.24 12.22 2.91
CA LEU A 36 1.21 12.12 2.72
C LEU A 36 1.81 10.88 3.38
N LYS A 37 1.05 10.15 4.21
CA LYS A 37 1.47 8.85 4.77
C LYS A 37 1.66 7.78 3.70
N GLY A 38 1.08 7.97 2.51
CA GLY A 38 1.17 7.02 1.40
C GLY A 38 0.39 5.73 1.67
N ILE A 39 0.93 4.62 1.20
CA ILE A 39 0.35 3.28 1.32
C ILE A 39 0.87 2.60 2.60
N GLU A 40 -0.04 2.21 3.48
CA GLU A 40 0.30 1.48 4.70
C GLU A 40 0.71 0.03 4.42
N ALA A 41 1.77 -0.43 5.10
CA ALA A 41 2.25 -1.81 5.00
C ALA A 41 1.20 -2.85 5.42
N PHE A 42 0.34 -2.48 6.37
CA PHE A 42 -0.75 -3.30 6.90
C PHE A 42 -2.04 -2.48 6.88
N ARG A 43 -3.11 -3.02 6.28
CA ARG A 43 -4.45 -2.43 6.36
C ARG A 43 -5.50 -3.52 6.37
N GLY A 44 -6.09 -3.75 7.54
CA GLY A 44 -7.00 -4.88 7.76
C GLY A 44 -6.30 -6.20 7.45
N GLU A 45 -6.89 -7.01 6.57
CA GLU A 45 -6.32 -8.30 6.15
C GLU A 45 -5.27 -8.16 5.03
N ILE A 46 -5.08 -6.96 4.46
CA ILE A 46 -4.13 -6.73 3.38
C ILE A 46 -2.74 -6.42 3.95
N ILE A 47 -1.74 -7.17 3.49
CA ILE A 47 -0.33 -6.96 3.79
C ILE A 47 0.45 -6.65 2.52
N ARG A 48 1.46 -5.78 2.63
CA ARG A 48 2.30 -5.32 1.51
C ARG A 48 3.77 -5.59 1.79
N PRO A 49 4.25 -6.84 1.64
CA PRO A 49 5.59 -7.22 2.07
C PRO A 49 6.70 -6.46 1.35
N LEU A 50 6.43 -5.99 0.14
CA LEU A 50 7.41 -5.33 -0.73
C LEU A 50 7.39 -3.81 -0.60
N ILE A 51 6.60 -3.21 0.30
CA ILE A 51 6.32 -1.76 0.28
C ILE A 51 7.56 -0.87 0.47
N ASN A 52 8.61 -1.40 1.09
CA ASN A 52 9.89 -0.71 1.30
C ASN A 52 10.99 -1.17 0.34
N VAL A 53 10.66 -1.99 -0.65
CA VAL A 53 11.59 -2.53 -1.64
C VAL A 53 11.50 -1.66 -2.89
N SER A 54 12.65 -1.21 -3.40
CA SER A 54 12.70 -0.60 -4.74
C SER A 54 12.57 -1.70 -5.80
N ARG A 55 12.11 -1.34 -7.00
CA ARG A 55 12.02 -2.28 -8.12
C ARG A 55 13.39 -2.61 -8.76
N ASP A 56 14.48 -2.04 -8.23
CA ASP A 56 15.86 -2.16 -8.74
C ASP A 56 16.66 -3.31 -8.12
#